data_AF-A0AAQ3LDL1-F1
#
_entry.id   AF-A0AAQ3LDL1-F1
#
_cell.length_a   1.000
_cell.length_b   1.000
_cell.length_c   1.000
_cell.angle_alpha   90.00
_cell.angle_beta   90.00
_cell.angle_gamma   90.00
#
_symmetry.space_group_name_H-M   'P 1'
#
loop_
_entity.id
_entity.type
_entity.pdbx_description
1 polymer ?
#
loop_
_entity_poly.entity_id
_entity_poly.type
_entity_poly.pdbx_seq_one_letter_code
_entity_poly.pdbx_strand_id
1 'polypeptide(L)'
;MKKKKAEMPKNLKAWTKTRAMGQLRYILRYGVLYWGVPMFVVMTFIVNPERAKSIGMLAASAGIWAVGGALFGLVMWNVMEKKLKVFQEDK
;
A
#
# COMPACT_ATOMS: atom_id res chain seq x y z
N MET A 1 -31.95 8.28 -25.72
CA MET A 1 -31.30 7.66 -24.54
C MET A 1 -30.35 8.68 -23.93
N LYS A 2 -30.60 9.18 -22.71
CA LYS A 2 -29.69 10.12 -22.03
C LYS A 2 -28.46 9.34 -21.58
N LYS A 3 -27.29 9.57 -22.20
CA LYS A 3 -26.01 9.01 -21.73
C LYS A 3 -25.82 9.47 -20.28
N LYS A 4 -25.96 8.54 -19.34
CA LYS A 4 -25.63 8.77 -17.92
C LYS A 4 -24.17 9.21 -17.90
N LYS A 5 -23.88 10.46 -17.50
CA LYS A 5 -22.50 10.91 -17.26
C LYS A 5 -21.86 9.86 -16.34
N ALA A 6 -20.77 9.23 -16.77
CA ALA A 6 -20.06 8.29 -15.93
C ALA A 6 -19.49 9.07 -14.72
N GLU A 7 -20.21 9.01 -13.60
CA GLU A 7 -19.76 9.56 -12.34
C GLU A 7 -18.52 8.80 -11.88
N MET A 8 -17.53 9.53 -11.37
CA MET A 8 -16.30 8.90 -10.89
C MET A 8 -16.62 7.97 -9.72
N PRO A 9 -16.19 6.69 -9.76
CA PRO A 9 -16.33 5.77 -8.65
C PRO A 9 -15.76 6.36 -7.36
N LYS A 10 -16.43 6.15 -6.21
CA LYS A 10 -16.04 6.74 -4.91
C LYS A 10 -14.58 6.41 -4.53
N ASN A 11 -14.12 5.19 -4.84
CA ASN A 11 -12.74 4.75 -4.62
C ASN A 11 -11.73 5.52 -5.49
N LEU A 12 -12.07 5.85 -6.74
CA LEU A 12 -11.22 6.68 -7.60
C LEU A 12 -11.19 8.14 -7.14
N LYS A 13 -12.33 8.66 -6.65
CA LYS A 13 -12.39 10.00 -6.04
C LYS A 13 -11.58 10.07 -4.74
N ALA A 14 -11.58 9.02 -3.94
CA ALA A 14 -10.70 8.93 -2.77
C ALA A 14 -9.23 8.80 -3.19
N TRP A 15 -8.95 8.02 -4.25
CA TRP A 15 -7.61 7.87 -4.79
C TRP A 15 -7.01 9.19 -5.25
N THR A 16 -7.75 10.08 -5.92
CA THR A 16 -7.20 11.38 -6.35
C THR A 16 -6.73 12.24 -5.16
N LYS A 17 -7.44 12.20 -4.04
CA LYS A 17 -7.03 12.87 -2.79
C LYS A 17 -5.76 12.22 -2.21
N THR A 18 -5.70 10.89 -2.18
CA THR A 18 -4.54 10.13 -1.71
C THR A 18 -3.34 10.22 -2.65
N ARG A 19 -3.55 10.44 -3.95
CA ARG A 19 -2.49 10.64 -4.94
C ARG A 19 -1.79 11.98 -4.75
N ALA A 20 -2.52 13.01 -4.30
CA ALA A 20 -2.00 14.37 -4.14
C ALA A 20 -0.84 14.49 -3.13
N MET A 21 -0.71 13.54 -2.20
CA MET A 21 0.43 13.48 -1.27
C MET A 21 1.71 12.91 -1.90
N GLY A 22 1.64 12.34 -3.10
CA GLY A 22 2.78 11.81 -3.83
C GLY A 22 3.13 10.36 -3.50
N GLN A 23 3.84 9.72 -4.44
CA GLN A 23 4.15 8.29 -4.41
C GLN A 23 5.00 7.87 -3.21
N LEU A 24 6.09 8.59 -2.93
CA LEU A 24 6.99 8.24 -1.82
C LEU A 24 6.27 8.28 -0.48
N ARG A 25 5.50 9.35 -0.21
CA ARG A 25 4.72 9.49 1.02
C ARG A 25 3.63 8.42 1.12
N TYR A 26 3.04 8.01 -0.01
CA TYR A 26 2.07 6.91 -0.04
C TYR A 26 2.72 5.58 0.33
N ILE A 27 3.85 5.25 -0.27
CA ILE A 27 4.57 4.01 -0.01
C ILE A 27 4.98 3.93 1.45
N LEU A 28 5.56 5.00 2.01
CA LEU A 28 5.95 5.04 3.41
C LEU A 28 4.75 4.93 4.35
N ARG A 29 3.69 5.72 4.12
CA ARG A 29 2.52 5.74 5.01
C ARG A 29 1.64 4.49 4.90
N TYR A 30 1.22 4.14 3.69
CA TYR A 30 0.26 3.07 3.48
C TYR A 30 0.91 1.71 3.24
N GLY A 31 2.07 1.67 2.58
CA GLY A 31 2.81 0.43 2.35
C GLY A 31 3.62 -0.01 3.57
N VAL A 32 4.48 0.86 4.09
CA VAL A 32 5.37 0.50 5.21
C VAL A 32 4.65 0.63 6.56
N LEU A 33 4.15 1.82 6.91
CA LEU A 33 3.59 2.05 8.25
C LEU A 33 2.26 1.33 8.49
N TYR A 34 1.29 1.43 7.58
CA TYR A 34 -0.03 0.82 7.80
C TYR A 34 -0.15 -0.65 7.39
N TRP A 35 0.82 -1.20 6.66
CA TRP A 35 0.78 -2.60 6.22
C TRP A 35 2.03 -3.37 6.65
N GLY A 36 3.23 -2.87 6.32
CA GLY A 36 4.49 -3.51 6.68
C GLY A 36 4.70 -3.65 8.19
N VAL A 37 4.42 -2.61 8.99
CA VAL A 37 4.59 -2.64 10.45
C VAL A 37 3.60 -3.61 11.12
N PRO A 38 2.29 -3.58 10.84
CA PRO A 38 1.38 -4.61 11.35
C PRO A 38 1.80 -6.03 10.95
N MET A 39 2.22 -6.25 9.71
CA MET A 39 2.70 -7.55 9.26
C MET A 39 3.97 -7.97 10.00
N PHE A 40 4.92 -7.07 10.22
CA PHE A 40 6.09 -7.30 11.05
C PHE A 40 5.68 -7.74 12.46
N VAL A 41 4.77 -7.01 13.09
CA VAL A 41 4.32 -7.29 14.46
C VAL A 41 3.67 -8.67 14.53
N VAL A 42 2.69 -8.94 13.66
CA VAL A 42 1.97 -10.22 13.64
C VAL A 42 2.92 -11.38 13.33
N MET A 43 3.72 -11.27 12.27
CA MET A 43 4.53 -12.39 11.80
C MET A 43 5.73 -12.68 12.69
N THR A 44 6.27 -11.65 13.35
CA THR A 44 7.47 -11.80 14.20
C THR A 44 7.11 -12.13 15.64
N PHE A 45 6.03 -11.59 16.19
CA PHE A 45 5.70 -11.80 17.62
C PHE A 45 4.56 -12.79 17.85
N ILE A 46 3.67 -12.99 16.87
CA ILE A 46 2.52 -13.91 17.02
C ILE A 46 2.80 -15.22 16.29
N VAL A 47 3.18 -15.16 15.01
CA VAL A 47 3.35 -16.36 14.18
C VAL A 47 4.69 -17.05 14.42
N ASN A 48 5.78 -16.28 14.54
CA ASN A 48 7.13 -16.82 14.71
C ASN A 48 7.90 -16.14 15.86
N PRO A 49 7.42 -16.25 17.11
CA PRO A 49 8.01 -15.55 18.26
C PRO A 49 9.49 -15.86 18.49
N GLU A 50 9.98 -17.02 18.02
CA GLU A 50 11.41 -17.38 18.06
C GLU A 50 12.30 -16.35 17.34
N ARG A 51 11.80 -15.70 16.28
CA ARG A 51 12.54 -14.64 15.57
C ARG A 51 12.76 -13.39 16.42
N ALA A 52 11.93 -13.17 17.44
CA ALA A 52 12.07 -12.04 18.35
C ALA A 52 13.13 -12.26 19.44
N LYS A 53 13.61 -13.50 19.64
CA LYS A 53 14.60 -13.84 20.68
C LYS A 53 16.03 -13.44 20.33
N SER A 54 16.33 -13.28 19.03
CA SER A 54 17.63 -12.83 18.54
C SER A 54 17.52 -11.44 17.93
N ILE A 55 18.33 -10.49 18.40
CA ILE A 55 18.38 -9.12 17.86
C ILE A 55 18.66 -9.15 16.35
N GLY A 56 19.53 -10.06 15.90
CA GLY A 56 19.84 -10.22 14.47
C GLY A 56 18.64 -10.70 13.65
N MET A 57 17.89 -11.68 14.15
CA MET A 57 16.69 -12.18 13.47
C MET A 57 15.53 -11.17 13.51
N LEU A 58 15.43 -10.40 14.58
CA LEU A 58 14.47 -9.32 14.73
C LEU A 58 14.75 -8.19 13.73
N ALA A 59 16.01 -7.75 13.63
CA ALA A 59 16.44 -6.75 12.65
C ALA A 59 16.25 -7.23 11.20
N ALA A 60 16.59 -8.49 10.91
CA ALA A 60 16.34 -9.08 9.60
C ALA A 60 14.84 -9.14 9.27
N SER A 61 14.00 -9.53 10.24
CA SER A 61 12.54 -9.55 10.06
C SER A 61 11.99 -8.14 9.83
N ALA A 62 12.44 -7.14 10.59
CA ALA A 62 12.06 -5.75 10.40
C ALA A 62 12.44 -5.25 8.99
N GLY A 63 13.65 -5.55 8.53
CA GLY A 63 14.11 -5.22 7.17
C GLY A 63 13.25 -5.88 6.09
N ILE A 64 12.97 -7.18 6.21
CA ILE A 64 12.12 -7.93 5.27
C ILE A 64 10.73 -7.31 5.17
N TRP A 65 10.10 -7.02 6.31
CA TRP A 65 8.74 -6.47 6.32
C TRP A 65 8.68 -5.00 5.90
N ALA A 66 9.74 -4.22 6.15
CA ALA A 66 9.85 -2.86 5.62
C ALA A 66 9.96 -2.85 4.10
N VAL A 67 10.83 -3.69 3.53
CA VAL A 67 10.97 -3.86 2.07
C VAL A 67 9.69 -4.42 1.47
N GLY A 68 9.09 -5.44 2.09
CA GLY A 68 7.82 -6.00 1.68
C GLY A 68 6.70 -4.97 1.66
N GLY A 69 6.60 -4.14 2.71
CA GLY A 69 5.64 -3.03 2.76
C GLY A 69 5.89 -1.96 1.70
N ALA A 70 7.16 -1.65 1.40
CA ALA A 70 7.49 -0.71 0.35
C ALA A 70 7.09 -1.23 -1.04
N LEU A 71 7.40 -2.49 -1.34
CA LEU A 71 7.01 -3.15 -2.59
C LEU A 71 5.49 -3.26 -2.71
N PHE A 72 4.80 -3.63 -1.63
CA PHE A 72 3.35 -3.67 -1.60
C PHE A 72 2.73 -2.29 -1.89
N GLY A 73 3.23 -1.24 -1.23
CA GLY A 73 2.81 0.13 -1.48
C GLY A 73 3.03 0.56 -2.94
N LEU A 74 4.18 0.21 -3.53
CA LEU A 74 4.51 0.53 -4.92
C LEU A 74 3.55 -0.16 -5.91
N VAL A 75 3.31 -1.47 -5.72
CA VAL A 75 2.36 -2.23 -6.55
C VAL A 75 0.96 -1.63 -6.46
N MET A 76 0.49 -1.35 -5.24
CA MET A 76 -0.84 -0.78 -5.04
C MET A 76 -0.98 0.62 -5.64
N TRP A 77 0.06 1.44 -5.58
CA TRP A 77 0.10 2.73 -6.26
C TRP A 77 -0.10 2.57 -7.78
N ASN A 78 0.68 1.69 -8.41
CA ASN A 78 0.59 1.44 -9.85
C ASN A 78 -0.76 0.87 -10.28
N VAL A 79 -1.36 -0.01 -9.46
CA VAL A 79 -2.71 -0.54 -9.71
C VAL A 79 -3.75 0.60 -9.71
N MET A 80 -3.66 1.52 -8.75
CA MET A 80 -4.62 2.62 -8.67
C MET A 80 -4.39 3.69 -9.74
N GLU A 81 -3.13 4.00 -10.10
CA GLU A 81 -2.83 4.86 -11.24
C GLU A 81 -3.35 4.27 -12.55
N LYS A 82 -3.19 2.95 -12.77
CA LYS A 82 -3.74 2.27 -13.95
C LYS A 82 -5.25 2.38 -14.00
N LYS A 83 -5.95 2.16 -12.88
CA LYS A 83 -7.41 2.30 -12.79
C LYS A 83 -7.86 3.73 -13.07
N LEU A 84 -7.11 4.73 -12.60
CA LEU A 84 -7.41 6.13 -12.85
C LEU A 84 -7.22 6.49 -14.33
N LYS A 85 -6.15 6.00 -14.96
CA LYS A 85 -5.86 6.22 -16.38
C LYS A 85 -6.94 5.63 -17.28
N VAL A 86 -7.34 4.37 -17.06
CA VAL A 86 -8.42 3.71 -17.82
C VAL A 86 -9.73 4.51 -17.71
N PHE A 87 -10.09 4.98 -16.50
CA PHE A 87 -11.28 5.80 -16.31
C PHE A 87 -11.23 7.16 -17.03
N GLN A 88 -10.04 7.70 -17.28
CA GLN A 88 -9.86 8.94 -18.03
C GLN A 88 -9.93 8.72 -19.54
N GLU A 89 -9.48 7.56 -20.03
CA GLU A 89 -9.53 7.19 -21.45
C GLU A 89 -10.95 6.79 -21.90
N ASP A 90 -11.77 6.24 -20.99
CA ASP A 90 -13.17 5.86 -21.24
C ASP A 90 -14.16 7.06 -21.25
N LYS A 91 -13.67 8.30 -21.08
CA LYS A 91 -14.48 9.53 -21.04
C LYS A 91 -14.38 10.37 -22.30
#